data_AF-A0A3N5TLZ3-F1
#
_entry.id   AF-A0A3N5TLZ3-F1
#
_cell.length_a   1.000
_cell.length_b   1.000
_cell.length_c   1.000
_cell.angle_alpha   90.00
_cell.angle_beta   90.00
_cell.angle_gamma   90.00
#
_symmetry.space_group_name_H-M   'P 1'
#
loop_
_entity.id
_entity.type
_entity.pdbx_description
1 polymer ?
#
loop_
_entity_poly.entity_id
_entity_poly.type
_entity_poly.pdbx_seq_one_letter_code
_entity_poly.pdbx_strand_id
1 'polypeptide(L)'
;MNELYIVITGLAGLIALAILSHIIGFFRKKSVLRYTLADEIGQLVTQAQELKLYLSQEGHDWLKPGQVLSEAPIHLKIETKIYFGSLKRLHLLGGGEMKRVVAFYTANENIQRLVEILFARISQAEARGQALHDKAVQLTKLRIRRILQGLDAICRAADSGRVKLKLLPESYELPAAKDYSAATAGIIGKKD
;
A
#
# COMPACT_ATOMS: atom_id res chain seq x y z
N MET A 1 28.84 -9.95 -58.89
CA MET A 1 28.36 -8.89 -57.96
C MET A 1 26.92 -9.11 -57.48
N ASN A 2 26.03 -9.79 -58.22
CA ASN A 2 24.63 -9.96 -57.81
C ASN A 2 24.39 -10.94 -56.64
N GLU A 3 25.13 -12.04 -56.54
CA GLU A 3 24.88 -13.05 -55.49
C GLU A 3 25.24 -12.55 -54.09
N LEU A 4 26.34 -11.80 -53.96
CA LEU A 4 26.76 -11.20 -52.69
C LEU A 4 25.73 -10.16 -52.19
N TYR A 5 25.13 -9.40 -53.10
CA TYR A 5 24.10 -8.42 -52.76
C TYR A 5 22.80 -9.08 -52.26
N ILE A 6 22.38 -10.19 -52.88
CA ILE A 6 21.21 -10.97 -52.46
C ILE A 6 21.43 -11.59 -51.07
N VAL A 7 22.62 -12.12 -50.79
CA VAL A 7 22.96 -12.67 -49.47
C VAL A 7 22.95 -11.58 -48.39
N ILE A 8 23.56 -10.42 -48.65
CA ILE A 8 23.62 -9.31 -47.67
C ILE A 8 22.21 -8.74 -47.40
N THR A 9 21.41 -8.53 -48.44
CA THR A 9 20.03 -8.02 -48.28
C THR A 9 19.10 -9.03 -47.61
N GLY A 10 19.25 -10.31 -47.90
CA GLY A 10 18.53 -11.39 -47.20
C GLY A 10 18.90 -11.47 -45.73
N LEU A 11 20.20 -11.36 -45.39
CA LEU A 11 20.66 -11.35 -44.00
C LEU A 11 20.15 -10.12 -43.24
N ALA A 12 20.18 -8.94 -43.88
CA ALA A 12 19.66 -7.71 -43.30
C ALA A 12 18.15 -7.80 -43.01
N GLY A 13 17.38 -8.41 -43.91
CA GLY A 13 15.95 -8.67 -43.71
C GLY A 13 15.68 -9.59 -42.51
N LEU A 14 16.44 -10.67 -42.36
CA LEU A 14 16.33 -11.60 -41.22
C LEU A 14 16.70 -10.92 -39.89
N ILE A 15 17.76 -10.11 -39.87
CA ILE A 15 18.16 -9.34 -38.69
C ILE A 15 17.06 -8.34 -38.32
N ALA A 16 16.49 -7.63 -39.29
CA ALA A 16 15.40 -6.68 -39.05
C ALA A 16 14.15 -7.36 -38.48
N LEU A 17 13.77 -8.53 -39.01
CA LEU A 17 12.66 -9.35 -38.49
C LEU A 17 12.92 -9.82 -37.05
N ALA A 18 14.14 -10.27 -36.75
CA ALA A 18 14.51 -10.69 -35.40
C ALA A 18 14.45 -9.52 -34.40
N ILE A 19 14.95 -8.34 -34.78
CA ILE A 19 14.87 -7.12 -33.97
C ILE A 19 13.41 -6.71 -33.75
N LEU A 20 12.59 -6.69 -34.80
CA LEU A 20 11.18 -6.34 -34.71
C LEU A 20 10.41 -7.29 -33.79
N SER A 21 10.63 -8.61 -33.93
CA SER A 21 10.05 -9.62 -33.05
C SER A 21 10.46 -9.41 -31.59
N HIS A 22 11.73 -9.10 -31.34
CA HIS A 22 12.24 -8.81 -29.99
C HIS A 22 11.57 -7.56 -29.39
N ILE A 23 11.45 -6.48 -30.18
CA ILE A 23 10.77 -5.24 -29.78
C ILE A 23 9.30 -5.50 -29.43
N ILE A 24 8.57 -6.21 -30.29
CA ILE A 24 7.17 -6.57 -30.04
C ILE A 24 7.04 -7.41 -28.76
N GLY A 25 7.94 -8.39 -28.57
CA GLY A 25 8.00 -9.21 -27.36
C GLY A 25 8.23 -8.38 -26.09
N PHE A 26 9.11 -7.39 -26.15
CA PHE A 26 9.35 -6.45 -25.04
C PHE A 26 8.10 -5.63 -24.70
N PHE A 27 7.44 -5.03 -25.70
CA PHE A 27 6.22 -4.24 -25.47
C PHE A 27 5.07 -5.08 -24.91
N ARG A 28 4.89 -6.31 -25.38
CA ARG A 28 3.91 -7.26 -24.82
C ARG A 28 4.20 -7.55 -23.35
N LYS A 29 5.44 -7.91 -23.00
CA LYS A 29 5.85 -8.17 -21.61
C LYS A 29 5.62 -6.97 -20.70
N LYS A 30 5.96 -5.76 -21.17
CA LYS A 30 5.74 -4.51 -20.44
C LYS A 30 4.26 -4.23 -20.23
N SER A 31 3.42 -4.44 -21.23
CA SER A 31 1.97 -4.25 -21.12
C SER A 31 1.34 -5.22 -20.12
N VAL A 32 1.71 -6.50 -20.18
CA VAL A 32 1.23 -7.53 -19.24
C VAL A 32 1.64 -7.15 -17.81
N LEU A 33 2.90 -6.77 -17.60
CA LEU A 33 3.39 -6.34 -16.28
C LEU A 33 2.59 -5.15 -15.74
N ARG A 34 2.34 -4.12 -16.55
CA ARG A 34 1.55 -2.95 -16.13
C ARG A 34 0.14 -3.33 -15.72
N TYR A 35 -0.51 -4.23 -16.46
CA TYR A 35 -1.85 -4.70 -16.14
C TYR A 35 -1.85 -5.48 -14.82
N THR A 36 -0.95 -6.45 -14.66
CA THR A 36 -0.83 -7.25 -13.43
C THR A 36 -0.57 -6.38 -12.21
N LEU A 37 0.36 -5.41 -12.31
CA LEU A 37 0.65 -4.50 -11.19
C LEU A 37 -0.53 -3.56 -10.89
N ALA A 38 -1.25 -3.08 -11.90
CA ALA A 38 -2.41 -2.23 -11.68
C ALA A 38 -3.55 -3.00 -10.98
N ASP A 39 -3.76 -4.26 -11.34
CA ASP A 39 -4.73 -5.15 -10.69
C ASP A 39 -4.34 -5.43 -9.24
N GLU A 40 -3.08 -5.80 -9.00
CA GLU A 40 -2.55 -6.07 -7.66
C GLU A 40 -2.64 -4.84 -6.74
N ILE A 41 -2.20 -3.68 -7.22
CA ILE A 41 -2.33 -2.42 -6.47
C ILE A 41 -3.80 -2.06 -6.28
N GLY A 42 -4.67 -2.35 -7.25
CA GLY A 42 -6.11 -2.18 -7.12
C GLY A 42 -6.69 -3.00 -5.96
N GLN A 43 -6.32 -4.28 -5.85
CA GLN A 43 -6.73 -5.14 -4.74
C GLN A 43 -6.25 -4.59 -3.38
N LEU A 44 -4.99 -4.14 -3.31
CA LEU A 44 -4.44 -3.54 -2.09
C LEU A 44 -5.16 -2.24 -1.71
N VAL A 45 -5.55 -1.42 -2.68
CA VAL A 45 -6.36 -0.22 -2.42
C VAL A 45 -7.76 -0.59 -1.93
N THR A 46 -8.41 -1.60 -2.51
CA THR A 46 -9.71 -2.09 -2.02
C THR A 46 -9.61 -2.57 -0.57
N GLN A 47 -8.59 -3.37 -0.24
CA GLN A 47 -8.33 -3.79 1.14
C GLN A 47 -8.10 -2.60 2.07
N ALA A 48 -7.35 -1.58 1.61
CA ALA A 48 -7.13 -0.37 2.38
C ALA A 48 -8.43 0.42 2.62
N GLN A 49 -9.35 0.46 1.65
CA GLN A 49 -10.66 1.09 1.78
C GLN A 49 -11.54 0.34 2.78
N GLU A 50 -11.60 -0.99 2.72
CA GLU A 50 -12.33 -1.82 3.68
C GLU A 50 -11.79 -1.63 5.10
N LEU A 51 -10.47 -1.66 5.26
CA LEU A 51 -9.82 -1.42 6.55
C LEU A 51 -10.05 0.00 7.06
N LYS A 52 -10.02 0.99 6.16
CA LYS A 52 -10.35 2.38 6.49
C LYS A 52 -11.78 2.46 7.00
N LEU A 53 -12.75 1.87 6.29
CA LEU A 53 -14.15 1.85 6.72
C LEU A 53 -14.29 1.23 8.11
N TYR A 54 -13.66 0.07 8.32
CA TYR A 54 -13.64 -0.63 9.61
C TYR A 54 -13.09 0.24 10.76
N LEU A 55 -11.95 0.90 10.53
CA LEU A 55 -11.33 1.77 11.53
C LEU A 55 -12.01 3.14 11.68
N SER A 56 -12.76 3.59 10.67
CA SER A 56 -13.43 4.90 10.63
C SER A 56 -14.84 4.89 11.20
N GLN A 57 -15.49 3.73 11.33
CA GLN A 57 -16.75 3.64 12.05
C GLN A 57 -16.53 4.22 13.45
N GLU A 58 -17.19 5.34 13.75
CA GLU A 58 -17.04 6.10 15.00
C GLU A 58 -17.45 5.31 16.27
N GLY A 59 -17.86 4.05 16.13
CA GLY A 59 -18.18 3.11 17.19
C GLY A 59 -16.96 2.39 17.77
N HIS A 60 -15.89 3.10 18.15
CA HIS A 60 -14.96 2.56 19.14
C HIS A 60 -15.59 2.60 20.55
N ASP A 61 -16.84 2.16 20.67
CA ASP A 61 -17.54 2.11 21.94
C ASP A 61 -16.79 1.25 22.96
N TRP A 62 -16.00 0.29 22.47
CA TRP A 62 -15.09 -0.56 23.21
C TRP A 62 -13.80 0.13 23.69
N LEU A 63 -13.49 1.34 23.23
CA LEU A 63 -12.27 2.08 23.57
C LEU A 63 -12.57 3.28 24.49
N LYS A 64 -13.28 3.01 25.60
CA LYS A 64 -13.57 3.98 26.66
C LYS A 64 -12.71 3.70 27.90
N PRO A 65 -12.29 4.75 28.64
CA PRO A 65 -11.60 4.56 29.90
C PRO A 65 -12.44 3.74 30.89
N GLY A 66 -11.79 2.86 31.65
CA GLY A 66 -12.46 2.04 32.67
C GLY A 66 -13.26 0.86 32.11
N GLN A 67 -13.44 0.74 30.79
CA GLN A 67 -14.04 -0.44 30.19
C GLN A 67 -12.99 -1.54 29.98
N VAL A 68 -13.39 -2.78 30.26
CA VAL A 68 -12.65 -3.97 29.88
C VAL A 68 -12.99 -4.26 28.42
N LEU A 69 -11.97 -4.52 27.60
CA LEU A 69 -12.17 -4.98 26.23
C LEU A 69 -12.89 -6.33 26.27
N SER A 70 -14.17 -6.35 25.92
CA SER A 70 -15.00 -7.56 25.93
C SER A 70 -14.98 -8.31 24.59
N GLU A 71 -14.63 -7.62 23.50
CA GLU A 71 -14.44 -8.20 22.18
C GLU A 71 -13.24 -7.55 21.51
N ALA A 72 -12.20 -8.32 21.20
CA ALA A 72 -11.21 -7.89 20.22
C ALA A 72 -11.86 -7.82 18.81
N PRO A 73 -11.46 -6.83 18.00
CA PRO A 73 -11.66 -6.85 16.55
C PRO A 73 -11.39 -8.24 15.98
N ILE A 74 -12.34 -8.75 15.20
CA ILE A 74 -12.22 -9.99 14.41
C ILE A 74 -10.79 -10.04 13.84
N HIS A 75 -10.10 -11.16 14.00
CA HIS A 75 -8.81 -11.41 13.38
C HIS A 75 -8.94 -11.19 11.88
N LEU A 76 -8.70 -9.96 11.43
CA LEU A 76 -8.61 -9.59 10.03
C LEU A 76 -7.34 -10.27 9.55
N LYS A 77 -7.51 -11.49 9.00
CA LYS A 77 -6.51 -12.11 8.15
C LYS A 77 -6.43 -11.24 6.91
N ILE A 78 -5.59 -10.21 6.97
CA ILE A 78 -5.17 -9.47 5.79
C ILE A 78 -4.33 -10.47 4.99
N GLU A 79 -4.97 -11.19 4.08
CA GLU A 79 -4.26 -12.04 3.12
C GLU A 79 -3.55 -11.13 2.13
N THR A 80 -2.31 -10.77 2.43
CA THR A 80 -1.40 -10.18 1.46
C THR A 80 -0.77 -11.28 0.62
N LYS A 81 -1.46 -11.68 -0.44
CA LYS A 81 -0.78 -12.32 -1.57
C LYS A 81 -0.03 -11.23 -2.34
N ILE A 82 1.13 -10.81 -1.82
CA ILE A 82 2.08 -10.00 -2.57
C ILE A 82 2.60 -10.89 -3.70
N TYR A 83 2.34 -10.54 -4.94
CA TYR A 83 2.88 -11.29 -6.08
C TYR A 83 4.34 -10.89 -6.28
N PHE A 84 5.24 -11.46 -5.46
CA PHE A 84 6.70 -11.29 -5.58
C PHE A 84 7.23 -11.54 -7.00
N GLY A 85 6.50 -12.29 -7.83
CA GLY A 85 6.82 -12.50 -9.24
C GLY A 85 6.85 -11.20 -10.08
N SER A 86 6.00 -10.22 -9.78
CA SER A 86 5.92 -8.95 -10.50
C SER A 86 7.09 -8.02 -10.15
N LEU A 87 7.56 -8.07 -8.89
CA LEU A 87 8.69 -7.25 -8.40
C LEU A 87 9.99 -7.51 -9.17
N LYS A 88 10.30 -8.79 -9.48
CA LYS A 88 11.49 -9.18 -10.26
C LYS A 88 11.54 -8.57 -11.66
N ARG A 89 10.37 -8.19 -12.20
CA ARG A 89 10.21 -7.66 -13.56
C ARG A 89 10.04 -6.14 -13.60
N LEU A 90 10.12 -5.45 -12.45
CA LEU A 90 9.97 -3.99 -12.39
C LEU A 90 10.93 -3.20 -13.28
N HIS A 91 12.11 -3.76 -13.57
CA HIS A 91 13.08 -3.17 -14.51
C HIS A 91 12.53 -3.00 -15.94
N LEU A 92 11.45 -3.72 -16.30
CA LEU A 92 10.75 -3.55 -17.58
C LEU A 92 9.87 -2.29 -17.61
N LEU A 93 9.57 -1.71 -16.44
CA LEU A 93 8.96 -0.39 -16.33
C LEU A 93 10.01 0.70 -16.57
N GLY A 94 9.56 1.91 -16.93
CA GLY A 94 10.46 3.06 -16.90
C GLY A 94 10.84 3.43 -15.47
N GLY A 95 12.01 4.04 -15.27
CA GLY A 95 12.53 4.37 -13.92
C GLY A 95 11.55 5.17 -13.05
N GLY A 96 10.78 6.09 -13.63
CA GLY A 96 9.74 6.83 -12.91
C GLY A 96 8.56 5.96 -12.44
N GLU A 97 8.05 5.07 -13.29
CA GLU A 97 6.97 4.15 -12.91
C GLU A 97 7.44 3.15 -11.85
N MET A 98 8.65 2.62 -12.01
CA MET A 98 9.26 1.72 -11.02
C MET A 98 9.33 2.37 -9.63
N LYS A 99 9.83 3.61 -9.54
CA LYS A 99 9.93 4.34 -8.27
C LYS A 99 8.58 4.48 -7.57
N ARG A 100 7.54 4.86 -8.32
CA ARG A 100 6.18 5.04 -7.79
C ARG A 100 5.56 3.74 -7.29
N VAL A 101 5.76 2.64 -8.04
CA VAL A 101 5.32 1.31 -7.62
C VAL A 101 6.02 0.87 -6.33
N VAL A 102 7.34 1.05 -6.25
CA VAL A 102 8.11 0.74 -5.03
C VAL A 102 7.62 1.58 -3.84
N ALA A 103 7.42 2.89 -4.04
CA ALA A 103 6.91 3.77 -3.01
C ALA A 103 5.54 3.31 -2.48
N PHE A 104 4.64 2.90 -3.37
CA PHE A 104 3.33 2.33 -2.99
C PHE A 104 3.48 1.08 -2.11
N TYR A 105 4.29 0.10 -2.53
CA TYR A 105 4.48 -1.14 -1.76
C TYR A 105 5.08 -0.87 -0.39
N THR A 106 6.09 0.00 -0.31
CA THR A 106 6.70 0.39 0.97
C THR A 106 5.68 1.07 1.89
N ALA A 107 4.82 1.96 1.35
CA ALA A 107 3.77 2.61 2.12
C ALA A 107 2.75 1.60 2.66
N ASN A 108 2.31 0.68 1.80
CA ASN A 108 1.35 -0.37 2.14
C ASN A 108 1.89 -1.31 3.23
N GLU A 109 3.12 -1.77 3.09
CA GLU A 109 3.77 -2.63 4.09
C GLU A 109 3.90 -1.93 5.45
N ASN A 110 4.31 -0.65 5.46
CA ASN A 110 4.41 0.13 6.69
C ASN A 110 3.06 0.25 7.41
N ILE A 111 1.98 0.48 6.66
CA ILE A 111 0.63 0.58 7.25
C ILE A 111 0.16 -0.77 7.79
N GLN A 112 0.38 -1.86 7.05
CA GLN A 112 0.02 -3.20 7.50
C GLN A 112 0.72 -3.56 8.81
N ARG A 113 2.02 -3.26 8.93
CA ARG A 113 2.75 -3.44 10.20
C ARG A 113 2.16 -2.61 11.35
N LEU A 114 1.75 -1.37 11.10
CA LEU A 114 1.10 -0.53 12.13
C LEU A 114 -0.24 -1.12 12.58
N VAL A 115 -1.00 -1.70 11.65
CA VAL A 115 -2.28 -2.36 11.88
C VAL A 115 -2.09 -3.64 12.70
N GLU A 116 -1.12 -4.48 12.32
CA GLU A 116 -0.75 -5.68 13.07
C GLU A 116 -0.35 -5.35 14.51
N ILE A 117 0.50 -4.34 14.70
CA ILE A 117 0.93 -3.88 16.03
C ILE A 117 -0.27 -3.35 16.85
N LEU A 118 -1.20 -2.64 16.21
CA LEU A 118 -2.41 -2.13 16.86
C LEU A 118 -3.26 -3.30 17.38
N PHE A 119 -3.61 -4.25 16.52
CA PHE A 119 -4.48 -5.37 16.90
C PHE A 119 -3.81 -6.36 17.86
N ALA A 120 -2.51 -6.61 17.73
CA ALA A 120 -1.75 -7.42 18.69
C ALA A 120 -1.82 -6.81 20.10
N ARG A 121 -1.73 -5.48 20.21
CA ARG A 121 -1.85 -4.78 21.50
C ARG A 121 -3.26 -4.83 22.07
N ILE A 122 -4.28 -4.72 21.23
CA ILE A 122 -5.68 -4.83 21.66
C ILE A 122 -5.96 -6.24 22.19
N SER A 123 -5.55 -7.28 21.45
CA SER A 123 -5.71 -8.68 21.86
C SER A 123 -4.95 -9.00 23.16
N GLN A 124 -3.74 -8.46 23.35
CA GLN A 124 -3.02 -8.59 24.62
C GLN A 124 -3.72 -7.90 25.80
N ALA A 125 -4.38 -6.77 25.56
CA ALA A 125 -5.11 -6.05 26.60
C ALA A 125 -6.41 -6.78 26.99
N GLU A 126 -7.13 -7.33 26.01
CA GLU A 126 -8.29 -8.22 26.22
C GLU A 126 -7.89 -9.47 27.03
N ALA A 127 -6.83 -10.18 26.64
CA ALA A 127 -6.38 -11.39 27.32
C ALA A 127 -6.00 -11.18 28.79
N ARG A 128 -5.68 -9.94 29.18
CA ARG A 128 -5.36 -9.58 30.58
C ARG A 128 -6.61 -9.23 31.41
N GLY A 129 -7.77 -9.05 30.79
CA GLY A 129 -9.01 -8.66 31.47
C GLY A 129 -8.92 -7.32 32.20
N GLN A 130 -7.95 -6.46 31.84
CA GLN A 130 -7.70 -5.20 32.53
C GLN A 130 -8.50 -4.07 31.89
N ALA A 131 -9.11 -3.24 32.74
CA ALA A 131 -9.77 -2.02 32.29
C ALA A 131 -8.77 -1.10 31.59
N LEU A 132 -9.20 -0.49 30.48
CA LEU A 132 -8.36 0.44 29.73
C LEU A 132 -8.12 1.72 30.53
N HIS A 133 -6.85 2.04 30.77
CA HIS A 133 -6.45 3.32 31.36
C HIS A 133 -6.57 4.46 30.33
N ASP A 134 -6.93 5.68 30.76
CA ASP A 134 -7.03 6.89 29.92
C ASP A 134 -5.87 7.06 28.92
N LYS A 135 -4.63 6.90 29.40
CA LYS A 135 -3.43 7.04 28.56
C LYS A 135 -3.36 5.98 27.45
N ALA A 136 -3.79 4.75 27.74
CA ALA A 136 -3.81 3.68 26.76
C ALA A 136 -4.89 3.94 25.69
N VAL A 137 -6.07 4.41 26.12
CA VAL A 137 -7.15 4.82 25.21
C VAL A 137 -6.68 5.92 24.26
N GLN A 138 -6.10 7.00 24.79
CA GLN A 138 -5.63 8.12 23.96
C GLN A 138 -4.54 7.68 22.97
N LEU A 139 -3.57 6.87 23.42
CA LEU A 139 -2.52 6.33 22.53
C LEU A 139 -3.10 5.45 21.43
N THR A 140 -4.11 4.64 21.73
CA THR A 140 -4.77 3.79 20.74
C THR A 140 -5.57 4.60 19.73
N LYS A 141 -6.34 5.60 20.17
CA LYS A 141 -7.02 6.55 19.26
C LYS A 141 -6.03 7.27 18.34
N LEU A 142 -4.88 7.67 18.87
CA LEU A 142 -3.86 8.32 18.08
C LEU A 142 -3.26 7.40 17.01
N ARG A 143 -3.01 6.13 17.35
CA ARG A 143 -2.53 5.12 16.40
C ARG A 143 -3.55 4.87 15.29
N ILE A 144 -4.83 4.72 15.65
CA ILE A 144 -5.92 4.54 14.69
C ILE A 144 -5.96 5.73 13.72
N ARG A 145 -5.90 6.96 14.24
CA ARG A 145 -5.88 8.18 13.39
C ARG A 145 -4.70 8.20 12.41
N ARG A 146 -3.49 7.83 12.88
CA ARG A 146 -2.29 7.73 12.03
C ARG A 146 -2.46 6.68 10.93
N ILE A 147 -3.03 5.53 11.27
CA ILE A 147 -3.33 4.46 10.31
C ILE A 147 -4.34 4.97 9.26
N LEU A 148 -5.43 5.61 9.69
CA LEU A 148 -6.45 6.17 8.80
C LEU A 148 -5.86 7.17 7.81
N GLN A 149 -4.95 8.05 8.23
CA GLN A 149 -4.27 8.99 7.33
C GLN A 149 -3.38 8.30 6.31
N GLY A 150 -2.67 7.25 6.72
CA GLY A 150 -1.91 6.41 5.81
C GLY A 150 -2.83 5.73 4.78
N LEU A 151 -3.94 5.16 5.25
CA LEU A 151 -4.93 4.53 4.39
C LEU A 151 -5.55 5.53 3.41
N ASP A 152 -5.78 6.78 3.82
CA ASP A 152 -6.22 7.85 2.92
C ASP A 152 -5.21 8.15 1.81
N ALA A 153 -3.91 8.14 2.13
CA ALA A 153 -2.86 8.33 1.13
C ALA A 153 -2.82 7.16 0.13
N ILE A 154 -2.98 5.92 0.61
CA ILE A 154 -3.10 4.73 -0.25
C ILE A 154 -4.36 4.80 -1.11
N CYS A 155 -5.50 5.14 -0.53
CA CYS A 155 -6.78 5.17 -1.24
C CYS A 155 -6.81 6.22 -2.35
N ARG A 156 -6.11 7.35 -2.17
CA ARG A 156 -5.93 8.38 -3.21
C ARG A 156 -5.17 7.88 -4.45
N ALA A 157 -4.47 6.76 -4.36
CA ALA A 157 -3.81 6.14 -5.50
C ALA A 157 -4.79 5.57 -6.56
N ALA A 158 -6.05 5.36 -6.18
CA ALA A 158 -7.11 4.88 -7.07
C ALA A 158 -8.11 6.00 -7.41
N ASP A 159 -7.78 6.83 -8.39
CA ASP A 159 -8.77 7.72 -8.98
C ASP A 159 -9.73 6.93 -9.87
N SER A 160 -11.05 7.18 -9.75
CA SER A 160 -12.09 6.66 -10.65
C SER A 160 -12.18 5.12 -10.75
N GLY A 161 -11.83 4.40 -9.69
CA GLY A 161 -11.96 2.93 -9.61
C GLY A 161 -10.96 2.15 -10.47
N ARG A 162 -9.94 2.82 -11.04
CA ARG A 162 -8.86 2.16 -11.80
C ARG A 162 -7.52 2.74 -11.42
N VAL A 163 -6.59 1.88 -11.01
CA VAL A 163 -5.21 2.29 -10.70
C VAL A 163 -4.44 2.50 -12.00
N LYS A 164 -3.82 3.68 -12.13
CA LYS A 164 -2.84 3.96 -13.19
C LYS A 164 -1.48 4.15 -12.54
N LEU A 165 -0.53 3.25 -12.82
CA LEU A 165 0.81 3.25 -12.21
C LEU A 165 1.53 4.60 -12.34
N LYS A 166 1.35 5.30 -13.46
CA LYS A 166 1.93 6.63 -13.71
C LYS A 166 1.37 7.75 -12.83
N LEU A 167 0.19 7.55 -12.24
CA LEU A 167 -0.48 8.51 -11.36
C LEU A 167 -0.21 8.24 -9.88
N LEU A 168 0.41 7.10 -9.54
CA LEU A 168 0.83 6.83 -8.18
C LEU A 168 1.81 7.91 -7.71
N PRO A 169 1.66 8.46 -6.50
CA PRO A 169 2.65 9.34 -5.88
C PRO A 169 4.07 8.77 -5.92
N GLU A 170 5.06 9.67 -5.99
CA GLU A 170 6.48 9.28 -5.87
C GLU A 170 6.88 9.03 -4.42
N SER A 171 6.10 9.53 -3.46
CA SER A 171 6.27 9.33 -2.02
C SER A 171 4.92 9.27 -1.32
N TYR A 172 4.89 8.58 -0.18
CA TYR A 172 3.75 8.49 0.71
C TYR A 172 4.21 8.90 2.10
N GLU A 173 3.73 10.04 2.59
CA GLU A 173 4.09 10.54 3.91
C GLU A 173 3.17 9.92 4.97
N LEU A 174 3.78 9.25 5.94
CA LEU A 174 3.12 8.79 7.16
C LEU A 174 3.58 9.72 8.30
N PRO A 175 2.68 10.49 8.93
CA PRO A 175 3.09 11.39 10.00
C PRO A 175 3.80 10.62 11.12
N ALA A 176 4.83 11.23 11.71
CA ALA A 176 5.60 10.57 12.75
C ALA A 176 4.80 10.47 14.05
N ALA A 177 5.14 9.48 14.88
CA ALA A 177 4.50 9.32 16.18
C ALA A 177 4.72 10.50 17.14
N LYS A 178 5.80 11.29 16.94
CA LYS A 178 6.18 12.44 17.77
C LYS A 178 5.41 13.71 17.43
N ASP A 179 5.04 13.92 16.16
CA ASP A 179 4.40 15.15 15.70
C ASP A 179 3.01 15.35 16.35
N TYR A 180 2.39 14.25 16.78
CA TYR A 180 1.08 14.27 17.40
C TYR A 180 1.06 14.40 18.92
N SER A 181 2.15 14.10 19.65
CA SER A 181 2.16 14.34 21.10
C SER A 181 2.13 15.85 21.42
N ALA A 182 2.70 16.67 20.53
CA ALA A 182 2.63 18.13 20.63
C ALA A 182 1.22 18.66 20.27
N ALA A 183 0.60 18.11 19.23
CA ALA A 183 -0.75 18.51 18.81
C ALA A 183 -1.83 18.10 19.83
N THR A 184 -1.72 16.94 20.48
CA THR A 184 -2.65 16.55 21.56
C THR A 184 -2.35 17.24 22.90
N ALA A 185 -1.10 17.62 23.18
CA ALA A 185 -0.78 18.45 24.34
C ALA A 185 -1.46 19.82 24.27
N GLY A 186 -1.59 20.41 23.07
CA GLY A 186 -2.32 21.67 22.86
C GLY A 186 -3.84 21.55 23.02
N ILE A 187 -4.42 20.34 22.88
CA ILE A 187 -5.86 20.09 23.05
C ILE A 187 -6.21 19.79 24.51
N ILE A 188 -5.28 19.21 25.28
CA ILE A 188 -5.47 18.90 26.71
C ILE A 188 -5.15 20.13 27.60
N GLY A 189 -4.48 21.15 27.05
CA GLY A 189 -4.00 22.32 27.78
C GLY A 189 -4.94 23.54 27.87
N LYS A 190 -6.19 23.47 27.40
CA LYS A 190 -7.19 24.53 27.64
C LYS A 190 -8.21 24.09 28.69
N LYS A 191 -7.81 24.22 29.95
CA LYS A 191 -8.73 24.50 31.06
C LYS A 191 -8.55 25.98 31.38
N ASP A 192 -9.47 26.80 30.87
CA ASP A 192 -9.84 28.05 31.53
C ASP A 192 -10.98 27.72 32.51
#